data_AF-A0A1V9ZSZ2-F1
#
_entry.id   AF-A0A1V9ZSZ2-F1
#
_cell.length_a   1.000
_cell.length_b   1.000
_cell.length_c   1.000
_cell.angle_alpha   90.00
_cell.angle_beta   90.00
_cell.angle_gamma   90.00
#
_symmetry.space_group_name_H-M   'P 1'
#
loop_
_entity.id
_entity.type
_entity.pdbx_description
1 polymer ?
#
loop_
_entity_poly.entity_id
_entity_poly.type
_entity_poly.pdbx_seq_one_letter_code
_entity_poly.pdbx_strand_id
1 'polypeptide(L)'
;MVEYINTGRWLAEELTYLELLIKCFVLGILDDDANSCTLRQYLSQQLHCKPLRVTKRLKCGKMLGQYQLSSSFHRQLYRKTINITPLDVDLLMELRNAQIRFEAALQMKLALQNGLFIPTTRRYLSVEDQLNPLTKNDVI
;
A
#
# COMPACT_ATOMS: atom_id res chain seq x y z
N MET A 1 -13.20 12.81 10.48
CA MET A 1 -12.13 12.34 11.39
C MET A 1 -11.44 11.19 10.67
N VAL A 2 -10.11 11.21 10.48
CA VAL A 2 -9.41 10.16 9.69
C VAL A 2 -9.32 8.89 10.54
N GLU A 3 -9.88 7.78 10.03
CA GLU A 3 -9.81 6.48 10.71
C GLU A 3 -8.50 5.77 10.36
N TYR A 4 -7.79 5.28 11.39
CA TYR A 4 -6.49 4.63 11.23
C TYR A 4 -6.61 3.10 11.31
N ILE A 5 -7.15 2.49 10.26
CA ILE A 5 -7.42 1.05 10.18
C ILE A 5 -6.17 0.22 9.84
N ASN A 6 -5.19 0.80 9.15
CA ASN A 6 -4.00 0.07 8.70
C ASN A 6 -2.93 0.03 9.79
N THR A 7 -2.80 -1.13 10.44
CA THR A 7 -1.90 -1.36 11.56
C THR A 7 -1.02 -2.60 11.37
N GLY A 8 0.04 -2.73 12.17
CA GLY A 8 0.92 -3.91 12.15
C GLY A 8 1.96 -3.92 11.02
N ARG A 9 2.21 -5.12 10.46
CA ARG A 9 3.23 -5.35 9.43
C ARG A 9 2.90 -4.57 8.15
N TRP A 10 3.96 -4.08 7.51
CA TRP A 10 3.87 -3.41 6.21
C TRP A 10 3.64 -4.44 5.11
N LEU A 11 2.67 -4.15 4.22
CA LEU A 11 2.44 -4.94 3.01
C LEU A 11 3.45 -4.54 1.92
N ALA A 12 3.71 -5.41 0.95
CA ALA A 12 4.59 -5.07 -0.16
C ALA A 12 3.99 -3.94 -1.01
N GLU A 13 2.70 -4.02 -1.29
CA GLU A 13 1.91 -3.04 -2.04
C GLU A 13 1.88 -1.69 -1.31
N GLU A 14 1.77 -1.73 0.02
CA GLU A 14 1.83 -0.55 0.88
C GLU A 14 3.19 0.15 0.79
N LEU A 15 4.28 -0.62 0.71
CA LEU A 15 5.63 -0.07 0.56
C LEU A 15 5.84 0.57 -0.81
N THR A 16 5.41 -0.09 -1.88
CA THR A 16 5.46 0.47 -3.24
C THR A 16 4.67 1.77 -3.32
N TYR A 17 3.47 1.80 -2.73
CA TYR A 17 2.65 3.01 -2.71
C TYR A 17 3.29 4.14 -1.89
N LEU A 18 3.87 3.83 -0.72
CA LEU A 18 4.62 4.78 0.09
C LEU A 18 5.78 5.44 -0.68
N GLU A 19 6.53 4.65 -1.45
CA GLU A 19 7.67 5.13 -2.24
C GLU A 19 7.22 6.11 -3.33
N LEU A 20 6.18 5.76 -4.08
CA LEU A 20 5.61 6.63 -5.11
C LEU A 20 5.02 7.91 -4.51
N LEU A 21 4.30 7.82 -3.38
CA LEU A 21 3.77 8.99 -2.67
C LEU A 21 4.89 9.97 -2.32
N ILE A 22 6.01 9.48 -1.80
CA ILE A 22 7.15 10.33 -1.43
C ILE A 22 7.79 10.96 -2.67
N LYS A 23 7.95 10.19 -3.75
CA LYS A 23 8.49 10.70 -5.02
C LYS A 23 7.61 11.85 -5.56
N CYS A 24 6.31 11.63 -5.68
CA CYS A 24 5.37 12.65 -6.15
C CYS A 24 5.28 13.85 -5.20
N PHE A 25 5.37 13.64 -3.89
CA PHE A 25 5.36 14.71 -2.89
C PHE A 25 6.59 15.62 -3.00
N VAL A 26 7.78 15.03 -3.19
CA VAL A 26 9.02 15.79 -3.37
C VAL A 26 9.01 16.55 -4.69
N LEU A 27 8.45 15.96 -5.75
CA LEU A 27 8.31 16.60 -7.05
C LEU A 27 7.23 17.70 -7.07
N GLY A 28 6.33 17.73 -6.09
CA GLY A 28 5.29 18.76 -6.04
C GLY A 28 4.17 18.58 -7.06
N ILE A 29 3.94 17.34 -7.53
CA ILE A 29 3.00 17.03 -8.63
C ILE A 29 1.68 16.44 -8.15
N LEU A 30 1.47 16.32 -6.83
CA LEU A 30 0.23 15.86 -6.22
C LEU A 30 -0.89 16.92 -6.32
N ASP A 31 -2.13 16.45 -6.28
CA ASP A 31 -3.33 17.29 -6.30
C ASP A 31 -3.43 18.24 -5.09
N ASP A 32 -4.37 19.19 -5.19
CA ASP A 32 -4.47 20.35 -4.28
C ASP A 32 -4.73 20.03 -2.80
N ASP A 33 -5.19 18.81 -2.49
CA ASP A 33 -5.43 18.34 -1.12
C ASP A 33 -4.12 18.17 -0.30
N ALA A 34 -2.96 18.17 -0.96
CA ALA A 34 -1.66 18.12 -0.28
C ALA A 34 -1.19 19.49 0.25
N ASN A 35 -1.84 20.59 -0.16
CA ASN A 35 -1.42 21.93 0.21
C ASN A 35 -1.48 22.12 1.74
N SER A 36 -0.41 22.68 2.31
CA SER A 36 -0.19 22.93 3.75
C SER A 36 0.04 21.71 4.67
N CYS A 37 0.08 20.48 4.14
CA CYS A 37 0.37 19.31 4.96
C CYS A 37 1.88 19.01 5.05
N THR A 38 2.32 18.52 6.22
CA THR A 38 3.63 17.86 6.32
C THR A 38 3.61 16.51 5.63
N LEU A 39 4.76 16.05 5.11
CA LEU A 39 4.89 14.74 4.49
C LEU A 39 4.33 13.63 5.38
N ARG A 40 4.65 13.67 6.68
CA ARG A 40 4.12 12.70 7.65
C ARG A 40 2.59 12.68 7.70
N GLN A 41 1.96 13.86 7.77
CA GLN A 41 0.50 13.96 7.81
C GLN A 41 -0.11 13.40 6.53
N TYR A 42 0.43 13.84 5.39
CA TYR A 42 -0.03 13.40 4.08
C TYR A 42 0.04 11.88 3.95
N LEU A 43 1.21 11.28 4.20
CA LEU A 43 1.39 9.82 4.15
C LEU A 43 0.49 9.06 5.13
N SER A 44 0.29 9.59 6.33
CA SER A 44 -0.56 8.94 7.34
C SER A 44 -2.03 8.88 6.91
N GLN A 45 -2.49 9.91 6.21
CA GLN A 45 -3.84 9.97 5.65
C GLN A 45 -3.98 8.99 4.48
N GLN A 46 -3.05 9.03 3.52
CA GLN A 46 -3.08 8.18 2.33
C GLN A 46 -2.94 6.68 2.65
N LEU A 47 -2.21 6.32 3.72
CA LEU A 47 -2.00 4.92 4.13
C LEU A 47 -2.96 4.45 5.22
N HIS A 48 -3.92 5.28 5.63
CA HIS A 48 -4.87 5.01 6.73
C HIS A 48 -4.18 4.52 8.01
N CYS A 49 -3.04 5.11 8.37
CA CYS A 49 -2.23 4.64 9.50
C CYS A 49 -1.77 5.78 10.40
N LYS A 50 -1.46 5.49 11.67
CA LYS A 50 -1.04 6.51 12.64
C LYS A 50 0.26 7.21 12.19
N PRO A 51 0.40 8.55 12.32
CA PRO A 51 1.59 9.31 11.92
C PRO A 51 2.93 8.78 12.48
N LEU A 52 2.90 8.14 13.65
CA LEU A 52 4.08 7.55 14.27
C LEU A 52 4.60 6.32 13.51
N ARG A 53 3.72 5.53 12.86
CA ARG A 53 4.11 4.36 12.04
C ARG A 53 4.93 4.80 10.83
N VAL A 54 4.48 5.87 10.16
CA VAL A 54 5.23 6.53 9.08
C VAL A 54 6.56 7.09 9.60
N THR A 55 6.55 7.82 10.72
CA THR A 55 7.78 8.40 11.30
C THR A 55 8.83 7.33 11.60
N LYS A 56 8.42 6.20 12.19
CA LYS A 56 9.32 5.07 12.45
C LYS A 56 9.88 4.50 11.15
N ARG A 57 9.03 4.30 10.13
CA ARG A 57 9.47 3.79 8.82
C ARG A 57 10.51 4.71 8.17
N LEU A 58 10.25 6.02 8.15
CA LEU A 58 11.15 7.02 7.58
C LEU A 58 12.46 7.18 8.37
N LYS A 59 12.47 6.93 9.68
CA LYS A 59 13.69 6.95 10.49
C LYS A 59 14.52 5.67 10.36
N CYS A 60 13.88 4.52 10.16
CA CYS A 60 14.57 3.24 9.98
C CYS A 60 15.15 3.10 8.56
N GLY A 61 14.52 3.70 7.55
CA GLY A 61 15.05 3.80 6.20
C GLY A 61 16.01 4.99 6.09
N LYS A 62 17.32 4.76 6.06
CA LYS A 62 18.28 5.83 5.72
C LYS A 62 18.09 6.34 4.28
N MET A 63 17.51 5.51 3.43
CA MET A 63 17.17 5.78 2.04
C MET A 63 15.78 5.24 1.74
N LEU A 64 14.97 6.00 1.01
CA LEU A 64 13.75 5.52 0.40
C LEU A 64 13.84 5.76 -1.11
N GLY A 65 14.02 4.67 -1.87
CA GLY A 65 14.49 4.75 -3.25
C GLY A 65 15.79 5.59 -3.32
N GLN A 66 15.75 6.65 -4.10
CA GLN A 66 16.88 7.58 -4.30
C GLN A 66 16.98 8.72 -3.27
N TYR A 67 16.00 8.87 -2.37
CA TYR A 67 15.97 10.00 -1.44
C TYR A 67 16.67 9.65 -0.12
N GLN A 68 17.73 10.41 0.21
CA GLN A 68 18.30 10.39 1.56
C GLN A 68 17.40 11.16 2.50
N LEU A 69 16.77 10.44 3.43
CA LEU A 69 15.86 11.05 4.39
C LEU A 69 16.68 11.73 5.49
N SER A 70 16.78 13.05 5.45
CA SER A 70 17.32 13.81 6.59
C SER A 70 16.44 13.58 7.83
N SER A 71 16.98 13.76 9.03
CA SER A 71 16.22 13.50 10.28
C SER A 71 14.90 14.29 10.38
N SER A 72 14.78 15.40 9.64
CA SER A 72 13.62 16.28 9.57
C SER A 72 12.74 16.09 8.33
N PHE A 73 13.05 15.15 7.42
CA PHE A 73 12.32 14.97 6.16
C PHE A 73 10.81 14.73 6.35
N HIS A 74 10.43 14.03 7.42
CA HIS A 74 9.03 13.80 7.79
C HIS A 74 8.22 15.09 8.09
N ARG A 75 8.91 16.21 8.37
CA ARG A 75 8.30 17.54 8.61
C ARG A 75 8.29 18.43 7.36
N GLN A 76 8.84 17.95 6.24
CA GLN A 76 8.84 18.70 4.99
C GLN A 76 7.40 19.03 4.59
N LEU A 77 7.16 20.31 4.31
CA LEU A 77 5.87 20.77 3.80
C LEU A 77 5.80 20.52 2.30
N TYR A 78 4.59 20.21 1.84
CA TYR A 78 4.32 20.09 0.42
C TYR A 78 4.54 21.43 -0.29
N ARG A 79 5.13 21.38 -1.48
CA ARG A 79 5.31 22.53 -2.36
C ARG A 79 4.86 22.13 -3.75
N LYS A 80 3.80 22.74 -4.25
CA LYS A 80 3.28 22.46 -5.59
C LYS A 80 4.21 23.01 -6.66
N THR A 81 4.47 22.20 -7.67
CA THR A 81 5.22 22.58 -8.87
C THR A 81 4.26 23.11 -9.93
N ILE A 82 4.68 24.15 -10.64
CA ILE A 82 3.86 24.83 -11.66
C ILE A 82 3.98 24.14 -13.02
N ASN A 83 5.13 23.53 -13.31
CA ASN A 83 5.42 22.90 -14.59
C ASN A 83 5.31 21.37 -14.47
N ILE A 84 4.20 20.81 -14.98
CA ILE A 84 3.97 19.36 -15.02
C ILE A 84 4.41 18.86 -16.40
N THR A 85 5.34 17.90 -16.43
CA THR A 85 5.83 17.28 -17.66
C THR A 85 5.04 15.99 -17.98
N PRO A 86 5.10 15.46 -19.22
CA PRO A 86 4.46 14.17 -19.54
C PRO A 86 4.95 13.02 -18.65
N LEU A 87 6.22 13.02 -18.26
CA LEU A 87 6.79 12.02 -17.36
C LEU A 87 6.15 12.07 -15.95
N ASP A 88 5.77 13.26 -15.49
CA ASP A 88 5.08 13.43 -14.22
C ASP A 88 3.65 12.87 -14.29
N VAL A 89 2.99 12.98 -15.46
CA VAL A 89 1.67 12.39 -15.69
C VAL A 89 1.74 10.86 -15.64
N ASP A 90 2.75 10.26 -16.28
CA ASP A 90 2.98 8.82 -16.20
C ASP A 90 3.22 8.36 -14.75
N LEU A 91 4.00 9.14 -14.00
CA LEU A 91 4.25 8.87 -12.59
C LEU A 91 2.99 8.99 -11.73
N LEU A 92 2.11 9.95 -12.01
CA LEU A 92 0.80 10.05 -11.35
C LEU A 92 -0.10 8.86 -11.68
N MET A 93 -0.04 8.34 -12.91
CA MET A 93 -0.74 7.12 -13.30
C MET A 93 -0.20 5.89 -12.55
N GLU A 94 1.12 5.77 -12.42
CA GLU A 94 1.75 4.73 -11.59
C GLU A 94 1.33 4.84 -10.12
N LEU A 95 1.32 6.06 -9.56
CA LEU A 95 0.85 6.32 -8.21
C LEU A 95 -0.59 5.85 -8.02
N ARG A 96 -1.47 6.18 -8.98
CA ARG A 96 -2.88 5.77 -8.93
C ARG A 96 -3.05 4.25 -9.00
N ASN A 97 -2.28 3.57 -9.84
CA ASN A 97 -2.28 2.12 -9.92
C ASN A 97 -1.80 1.48 -8.61
N ALA A 98 -0.75 2.03 -8.00
CA ALA A 98 -0.24 1.56 -6.71
C ALA A 98 -1.25 1.76 -5.58
N GLN A 99 -1.98 2.89 -5.58
CA GLN A 99 -3.08 3.13 -4.64
C GLN A 99 -4.15 2.03 -4.72
N ILE A 100 -4.63 1.71 -5.92
CA ILE A 100 -5.66 0.67 -6.13
C ILE A 100 -5.18 -0.68 -5.59
N ARG A 101 -3.93 -1.06 -5.88
CA ARG A 101 -3.33 -2.31 -5.39
C ARG A 101 -3.22 -2.32 -3.87
N PHE A 102 -2.77 -1.21 -3.28
CA PHE A 102 -2.68 -1.06 -1.83
C PHE A 102 -4.05 -1.18 -1.15
N GLU A 103 -5.07 -0.51 -1.67
CA GLU A 103 -6.43 -0.57 -1.13
C GLU A 103 -7.00 -1.99 -1.17
N ALA A 104 -6.82 -2.71 -2.28
CA ALA A 104 -7.21 -4.11 -2.39
C ALA A 104 -6.47 -5.01 -1.39
N ALA A 105 -5.15 -4.85 -1.25
CA ALA A 105 -4.33 -5.61 -0.31
C ALA A 105 -4.69 -5.31 1.15
N LEU A 106 -4.98 -4.04 1.47
CA LEU A 106 -5.43 -3.62 2.80
C LEU A 106 -6.80 -4.23 3.13
N GLN A 107 -7.74 -4.24 2.19
CA GLN A 107 -9.04 -4.88 2.37
C GLN A 107 -8.88 -6.38 2.66
N MET A 108 -8.04 -7.09 1.90
CA MET A 108 -7.74 -8.51 2.16
C MET A 108 -7.14 -8.74 3.54
N LYS A 109 -6.17 -7.89 3.94
CA LYS A 109 -5.56 -7.94 5.28
C LYS A 109 -6.59 -7.74 6.40
N LEU A 110 -7.50 -6.78 6.24
CA LEU A 110 -8.57 -6.55 7.23
C LEU A 110 -9.56 -7.71 7.27
N ALA A 111 -9.93 -8.29 6.12
CA ALA A 111 -10.79 -9.48 6.07
C ALA A 111 -10.15 -10.69 6.78
N LEU A 112 -8.85 -10.91 6.58
CA LEU A 112 -8.07 -11.93 7.29
C LEU A 112 -8.07 -11.69 8.81
N GLN A 113 -7.86 -10.45 9.25
CA GLN A 113 -7.86 -10.10 10.68
C GLN A 113 -9.23 -10.28 11.33
N ASN A 114 -10.31 -10.02 10.59
CA ASN A 114 -11.67 -10.19 11.04
C ASN A 114 -12.18 -11.64 10.90
N GLY A 115 -11.34 -12.59 10.47
CA GLY A 115 -11.72 -13.99 10.30
C GLY A 115 -12.68 -14.27 9.13
N LEU A 116 -12.84 -13.30 8.22
CA LEU A 116 -13.75 -13.36 7.07
C LEU A 116 -13.11 -13.96 5.81
N PHE A 117 -11.81 -14.29 5.85
CA PHE A 117 -11.09 -14.87 4.74
C PHE A 117 -10.47 -16.21 5.15
N ILE A 118 -10.99 -17.30 4.59
CA ILE A 118 -10.33 -18.60 4.62
C ILE A 118 -9.28 -18.54 3.51
N PRO A 119 -7.97 -18.61 3.80
CA PRO A 119 -6.99 -18.75 2.75
C PRO A 119 -7.36 -20.00 1.98
N THR A 120 -7.63 -19.88 0.67
CA THR A 120 -7.47 -21.02 -0.22
C THR A 120 -6.00 -21.34 -0.19
N THR A 121 -5.56 -22.04 0.87
CA THR A 121 -4.35 -22.83 0.83
C THR A 121 -4.50 -23.57 -0.48
N ARG A 122 -3.57 -23.34 -1.40
CA ARG A 122 -3.47 -24.05 -2.66
C ARG A 122 -3.18 -25.50 -2.29
N ARG A 123 -4.16 -26.22 -1.76
CA ARG A 123 -4.23 -27.67 -1.80
C ARG A 123 -4.36 -27.91 -3.29
N TYR A 124 -3.23 -28.19 -3.92
CA TYR A 124 -3.24 -29.09 -5.05
C TYR A 124 -4.15 -30.24 -4.62
N LEU A 125 -5.25 -30.48 -5.34
CA LEU A 125 -5.94 -31.75 -5.20
C LEU A 125 -4.85 -32.81 -5.37
N SER A 126 -4.75 -33.74 -4.42
CA SER A 126 -3.91 -34.91 -4.63
C SER A 126 -4.41 -35.58 -5.92
N VAL A 127 -3.51 -36.16 -6.70
CA VAL A 127 -3.89 -36.91 -7.91
C VAL A 127 -4.93 -37.99 -7.58
N GLU A 128 -4.92 -38.48 -6.34
CA GLU A 128 -5.87 -39.43 -5.75
C GLU A 128 -7.30 -38.88 -5.67
N ASP A 129 -7.48 -37.58 -5.44
CA ASP A 129 -8.80 -36.94 -5.37
C ASP A 129 -9.43 -36.75 -6.77
N GLN A 130 -8.61 -36.74 -7.83
CA GLN A 130 -9.07 -36.59 -9.22
C GLN A 130 -9.43 -37.92 -9.88
N LEU A 131 -9.03 -39.06 -9.31
CA LEU A 131 -9.19 -40.39 -9.89
C LEU A 131 -10.39 -41.18 -9.37
N ASN A 132 -11.30 -40.57 -8.58
CA ASN A 132 -12.49 -41.28 -8.12
C ASN A 132 -13.80 -40.76 -8.74
N PRO A 133 -14.01 -40.90 -10.06
CA PRO A 133 -15.35 -40.88 -10.62
C PRO A 133 -15.99 -42.27 -10.42
N LEU A 134 -16.91 -42.34 -9.46
CA LEU A 134 -18.05 -43.28 -9.49
C LEU A 134 -17.72 -44.78 -9.58
N THR A 135 -17.21 -45.36 -8.50
CA THR A 135 -17.51 -46.77 -8.17
C THR A 135 -18.15 -46.87 -6.80
N LYS A 136 -19.29 -46.20 -6.61
CA LYS A 136 -20.31 -46.74 -5.71
C LYS A 136 -21.07 -47.78 -6.52
N ASN A 137 -20.60 -49.01 -6.48
CA ASN A 137 -21.41 -50.15 -6.89
C ASN A 137 -22.54 -50.26 -5.87
N ASP A 138 -23.77 -50.04 -6.34
CA ASP A 138 -24.98 -50.53 -5.69
C ASP A 138 -24.84 -52.06 -5.57
N VAL A 139 -24.61 -52.54 -4.36
CA VAL A 139 -24.80 -53.94 -4.01
C VAL A 139 -26.20 -54.04 -3.42
N ILE A 140 -27.00 -54.88 -4.07
CA ILE A 140 -28.36 -55.33 -3.72
C ILE A 140 -28.40 -55.84 -2.28
#